data_AF-A0A7J2KEW3-F1
#
_entry.id   AF-A0A7J2KEW3-F1
#
_cell.length_a   1.000
_cell.length_b   1.000
_cell.length_c   1.000
_cell.angle_alpha   90.00
_cell.angle_beta   90.00
_cell.angle_gamma   90.00
#
_symmetry.space_group_name_H-M   'P 1'
#
loop_
_entity.id
_entity.type
_entity.pdbx_description
1 polymer ?
#
loop_
_entity_poly.entity_id
_entity_poly.type
_entity_poly.pdbx_seq_one_letter_code
_entity_poly.pdbx_strand_id
1 'polypeptide(L)'
;MKKFAAESEEGFIEYKLKLSIVEREKIEKLATQMKYRLTEGGGEAFYIIGVTDDGFPVGISEEEIEKSLKILRLAAEKINASVKVIRKNPAKNGYIVELFIRLTRLTSPPLFITIPVLGNVDSGKSTLISVLCTGKLDDGRRGAMVKIARYLHEVVSGRTSSISSHHLGFDRDGKVINYKIADPLNEAEIFLKSNKIITFIDLAGHERYLKTTIRGVTSRTPDYILLVVAANMGLLKMGKEHLGISIALKIPV
;
A
#
# COMPACT_ATOMS: atom_id res chain seq x y z
N MET A 1 14.34 9.58 -23.49
CA MET A 1 13.84 9.34 -22.12
C MET A 1 12.56 10.13 -21.94
N LYS A 2 11.52 9.56 -21.32
CA LYS A 2 10.27 10.31 -21.04
C LYS A 2 10.55 11.36 -19.97
N LYS A 3 10.09 12.59 -20.19
CA LYS A 3 10.08 13.67 -19.21
C LYS A 3 9.13 13.29 -18.06
N PHE A 4 9.52 13.51 -16.81
CA PHE A 4 8.57 13.44 -15.70
C PHE A 4 7.60 14.63 -15.79
N ALA A 5 6.45 14.55 -15.11
CA ALA A 5 5.63 15.75 -14.90
C ALA A 5 6.45 16.77 -14.09
N ALA A 6 6.08 18.05 -14.12
CA ALA A 6 6.70 19.01 -13.21
C ALA A 6 6.39 18.63 -11.75
N GLU A 7 7.31 18.94 -10.84
CA GLU A 7 7.06 18.76 -9.42
C GLU A 7 5.84 19.58 -9.00
N SER A 8 4.98 18.97 -8.19
CA SER A 8 3.86 19.65 -7.55
C SER A 8 4.30 20.16 -6.18
N GLU A 9 3.95 21.40 -5.84
CA GLU A 9 4.17 21.94 -4.49
C GLU A 9 3.40 21.13 -3.42
N GLU A 10 2.29 20.51 -3.82
CA GLU A 10 1.46 19.63 -2.99
C GLU A 10 1.72 18.14 -3.27
N GLY A 11 1.38 17.28 -2.31
CA GLY A 11 1.49 15.82 -2.44
C GLY A 11 2.77 15.23 -1.86
N PHE A 12 2.98 13.93 -2.12
CA PHE A 12 3.98 13.09 -1.45
C PHE A 12 5.22 12.76 -2.30
N ILE A 13 5.40 13.45 -3.43
CA ILE A 13 6.52 13.27 -4.35
C ILE A 13 7.39 14.52 -4.33
N GLU A 14 8.70 14.33 -4.25
CA GLU A 14 9.68 15.42 -4.18
C GLU A 14 10.80 15.19 -5.20
N TYR A 15 11.18 16.22 -5.96
CA TYR A 15 12.30 16.16 -6.91
C TYR A 15 13.51 16.93 -6.39
N LYS A 16 14.70 16.36 -6.59
CA LYS A 16 15.97 17.03 -6.29
C LYS A 16 17.01 16.63 -7.33
N LEU A 17 17.72 17.59 -7.90
CA LEU A 17 18.83 17.27 -8.80
C LEU A 17 19.96 16.57 -8.02
N LYS A 18 20.45 17.21 -6.95
CA LYS A 18 21.45 16.67 -6.03
C LYS A 18 21.45 17.42 -4.70
N LEU A 19 22.01 16.81 -3.66
CA LEU A 19 22.21 17.44 -2.35
C LEU A 19 23.71 17.53 -2.08
N SER A 20 24.22 18.76 -1.91
CA SER A 20 25.67 19.01 -1.82
C SER A 20 26.13 19.63 -0.50
N ILE A 21 25.24 20.14 0.35
CA ILE A 21 25.63 20.93 1.53
C ILE A 21 25.12 20.30 2.83
N VAL A 22 26.04 20.12 3.78
CA VAL A 22 25.83 19.47 5.09
C VAL A 22 25.77 20.50 6.23
N GLU A 23 25.22 21.69 5.96
CA GLU A 23 24.98 22.66 7.03
C GLU A 23 23.79 22.20 7.87
N ARG A 24 23.92 22.32 9.21
CA ARG A 24 22.90 21.85 10.15
C ARG A 24 21.52 22.47 9.89
N GLU A 25 21.49 23.75 9.54
CA GLU A 25 20.27 24.48 9.20
C GLU A 25 19.61 23.96 7.91
N LYS A 26 20.41 23.57 6.90
CA LYS A 26 19.88 22.97 5.66
C LYS A 26 19.30 21.58 5.91
N ILE A 27 19.91 20.79 6.78
CA ILE A 27 19.37 19.48 7.18
C ILE A 27 18.04 19.65 7.91
N GLU A 28 17.89 20.68 8.74
CA GLU A 28 16.63 20.96 9.46
C GLU A 28 15.51 21.41 8.51
N LYS A 29 15.83 22.26 7.52
CA LYS A 29 14.89 22.63 6.46
C LYS A 29 14.45 21.40 5.65
N LEU A 30 15.40 20.55 5.27
CA LEU A 30 15.12 19.30 4.56
C LEU A 30 14.26 18.33 5.39
N ALA A 31 14.54 18.20 6.69
CA ALA A 31 13.75 17.36 7.59
C ALA A 31 12.31 17.88 7.73
N THR A 32 12.13 19.20 7.81
CA THR A 32 10.80 19.84 7.88
C THR A 32 10.02 19.61 6.59
N GLN A 33 10.64 19.81 5.44
CA GLN A 33 10.04 19.52 4.14
C GLN A 33 9.67 18.03 4.00
N MET A 34 10.58 17.14 4.37
CA MET A 34 10.35 15.70 4.32
C MET A 34 9.16 15.30 5.20
N LYS A 35 9.02 15.91 6.38
CA LYS A 35 7.87 15.71 7.25
C LYS A 35 6.56 16.19 6.62
N TYR A 36 6.59 17.31 5.89
CA TYR A 36 5.43 17.80 5.15
C TYR A 36 4.99 16.78 4.07
N ARG A 37 5.91 16.36 3.19
CA ARG A 37 5.64 15.34 2.15
C ARG A 37 5.13 14.02 2.72
N LEU A 38 5.71 13.57 3.83
CA LEU A 38 5.24 12.38 4.55
C LEU A 38 3.83 12.58 5.09
N THR A 39 3.47 13.75 5.59
CA THR A 39 2.12 14.01 6.11
C THR A 39 1.09 13.96 4.98
N GLU A 40 1.39 14.59 3.85
CA GLU A 40 0.56 14.56 2.63
C GLU A 40 0.36 13.14 2.10
N GLY A 41 1.39 12.28 2.20
CA GLY A 41 1.33 10.89 1.77
C GLY A 41 0.93 9.89 2.86
N GLY A 42 0.33 10.36 3.96
CA GLY A 42 -0.13 9.49 5.04
C GLY A 42 0.98 8.66 5.68
N GLY A 43 2.19 9.22 5.80
CA GLY A 43 3.40 8.64 6.38
C GLY A 43 4.38 7.99 5.40
N GLU A 44 4.12 8.11 4.09
CA GLU A 44 4.98 7.66 3.00
C GLU A 44 5.25 8.81 2.01
N ALA A 45 6.45 8.84 1.42
CA ALA A 45 6.82 9.82 0.40
C ALA A 45 7.83 9.22 -0.59
N PHE A 46 7.86 9.75 -1.81
CA PHE A 46 8.83 9.38 -2.84
C PHE A 46 9.76 10.54 -3.16
N TYR A 47 11.05 10.29 -3.19
CA TYR A 47 12.06 11.27 -3.58
C TYR A 47 12.74 10.80 -4.86
N ILE A 48 12.75 11.63 -5.90
CA ILE A 48 13.43 11.34 -7.16
C ILE A 48 14.68 12.21 -7.26
N ILE A 49 15.84 11.57 -7.20
CA ILE A 49 17.15 12.23 -7.24
C ILE A 49 17.75 12.15 -8.65
N GLY A 50 18.34 13.24 -9.13
CA GLY A 50 18.88 13.37 -10.48
C GLY A 50 17.88 13.95 -11.49
N VAL A 51 16.79 14.52 -11.00
CA VAL A 51 15.73 15.15 -11.78
C VAL A 51 15.60 16.61 -11.36
N THR A 52 15.42 17.52 -12.31
CA THR A 52 15.14 18.94 -12.00
C THR A 52 13.68 19.12 -11.57
N ASP A 53 13.38 20.24 -10.93
CA ASP A 53 12.03 20.56 -10.46
C ASP A 53 11.00 20.59 -11.63
N ASP A 54 11.45 20.95 -12.85
CA ASP A 54 10.67 20.87 -14.09
C ASP A 54 10.42 19.44 -14.63
N GLY A 55 10.87 18.40 -13.90
CA GLY A 55 10.75 16.99 -14.26
C GLY A 55 11.76 16.53 -15.31
N PHE A 56 12.86 17.27 -15.53
CA PHE A 56 13.86 16.89 -16.55
C PHE A 56 14.88 15.86 -15.99
N PRO A 57 15.03 14.69 -16.62
CA PRO A 57 15.93 13.64 -16.15
C PRO A 57 17.39 13.92 -16.57
N VAL A 58 18.16 14.59 -15.71
CA VAL A 58 19.59 14.91 -15.96
C VAL A 58 20.47 13.71 -15.63
N GLY A 59 20.24 13.09 -14.48
CA GLY A 59 21.13 12.09 -13.88
C GLY A 59 22.30 12.70 -13.11
N ILE A 60 22.80 11.93 -12.15
CA ILE A 60 23.96 12.29 -11.32
C ILE A 60 24.91 11.10 -11.16
N SER A 61 26.15 11.37 -10.77
CA SER A 61 27.19 10.34 -10.60
C SER A 61 26.94 9.46 -9.37
N GLU A 62 27.61 8.31 -9.29
CA GLU A 62 27.53 7.40 -8.13
C GLU A 62 27.92 8.11 -6.82
N GLU A 63 28.97 8.91 -6.87
CA GLU A 63 29.46 9.68 -5.71
C GLU A 63 28.44 10.73 -5.25
N GLU A 64 27.75 11.38 -6.17
CA GLU A 64 26.70 12.35 -5.87
C GLU A 64 25.46 11.67 -5.27
N ILE A 65 25.15 10.45 -5.71
CA ILE A 65 24.07 9.63 -5.14
C ILE A 65 24.39 9.28 -3.70
N GLU A 66 25.60 8.78 -3.42
CA GLU A 66 26.00 8.43 -2.06
C GLU A 66 25.97 9.64 -1.10
N LYS A 67 26.45 10.80 -1.56
CA LYS A 67 26.39 12.05 -0.80
C LYS A 67 24.94 12.45 -0.52
N SER A 68 24.07 12.39 -1.53
CA SER A 68 22.66 12.74 -1.39
C SER A 68 21.92 11.78 -0.44
N LEU A 69 22.19 10.48 -0.52
CA LEU A 69 21.64 9.47 0.37
C LEU A 69 22.08 9.68 1.83
N LYS A 70 23.34 10.03 2.07
CA LYS A 70 23.82 10.35 3.43
C LYS A 70 23.07 11.54 4.02
N ILE A 71 22.90 12.62 3.26
CA ILE A 71 22.17 13.82 3.70
C ILE A 71 20.69 13.49 3.97
N LEU A 72 20.04 12.75 3.08
CA LEU A 72 18.63 12.34 3.26
C LEU A 72 18.44 11.45 4.48
N ARG A 73 19.37 10.52 4.75
CA ARG A 73 19.31 9.68 5.95
C ARG A 73 19.43 10.51 7.22
N LEU A 74 20.35 11.47 7.27
CA LEU A 74 20.49 12.39 8.41
C LEU A 74 19.22 13.22 8.65
N ALA A 75 18.59 13.72 7.58
CA ALA A 75 17.32 14.44 7.68
C ALA A 75 16.17 13.52 8.13
N ALA A 76 16.11 12.30 7.60
CA ALA A 76 15.11 11.31 7.95
C ALA A 76 15.21 10.88 9.42
N GLU A 77 16.42 10.65 9.93
CA GLU A 77 16.66 10.32 11.34
C GLU A 77 16.07 11.36 12.30
N LYS A 78 16.20 12.66 11.97
CA LYS A 78 15.63 13.76 12.79
C LYS A 78 14.11 13.69 12.94
N ILE A 79 13.41 13.12 11.96
CA ILE A 79 11.95 12.99 11.96
C ILE A 79 11.49 11.54 12.18
N ASN A 80 12.39 10.66 12.64
CA ASN A 80 12.15 9.23 12.79
C ASN A 80 11.61 8.60 11.50
N ALA A 81 12.22 8.88 10.35
CA ALA A 81 11.88 8.26 9.07
C ALA A 81 13.03 7.37 8.56
N SER A 82 12.71 6.45 7.65
CA SER A 82 13.64 5.55 6.98
C SER A 82 13.67 5.85 5.49
N VAL A 83 14.83 5.66 4.85
CA VAL A 83 15.04 5.91 3.41
C VAL A 83 15.50 4.63 2.74
N LYS A 84 14.78 4.19 1.71
CA LYS A 84 15.08 2.98 0.93
C LYS A 84 15.19 3.31 -0.56
N VAL A 85 16.21 2.79 -1.24
CA VAL A 85 16.31 2.88 -2.70
C VAL A 85 15.35 1.87 -3.32
N ILE A 86 14.41 2.33 -4.15
CA ILE A 86 13.46 1.46 -4.86
C ILE A 86 13.97 1.14 -6.26
N ARG A 87 14.45 2.17 -6.96
CA ARG A 87 14.90 2.05 -8.35
C ARG A 87 16.12 2.93 -8.59
N LYS A 88 16.95 2.47 -9.52
CA LYS A 88 18.08 3.22 -10.05
C LYS A 88 18.09 3.00 -11.57
N ASN A 89 17.93 4.08 -12.32
CA ASN A 89 17.83 4.04 -13.78
C ASN A 89 18.97 4.84 -14.41
N PRO A 90 19.58 4.37 -15.50
CA PRO A 90 20.60 5.13 -16.23
C PRO A 90 19.98 6.39 -16.85
N ALA A 91 20.76 7.46 -16.89
CA ALA A 91 20.41 8.76 -17.46
C ALA A 91 21.61 9.36 -18.19
N LYS A 92 21.41 10.51 -18.87
CA LYS A 92 22.44 11.12 -19.72
C LYS A 92 23.76 11.35 -18.98
N ASN A 93 23.69 11.80 -17.73
CA ASN A 93 24.85 12.13 -16.90
C ASN A 93 24.96 11.22 -15.65
N GLY A 94 24.74 9.91 -15.80
CA GLY A 94 24.87 8.93 -14.71
C GLY A 94 23.55 8.23 -14.43
N TYR A 95 22.97 8.41 -13.24
CA TYR A 95 21.75 7.71 -12.84
C TYR A 95 20.72 8.63 -12.19
N ILE A 96 19.46 8.20 -12.27
CA ILE A 96 18.33 8.73 -11.51
C ILE A 96 17.93 7.69 -10.49
N VAL A 97 17.69 8.12 -9.27
CA VAL A 97 17.39 7.24 -8.15
C VAL A 97 16.03 7.58 -7.57
N GLU A 98 15.16 6.58 -7.49
CA GLU A 98 13.86 6.67 -6.84
C GLU A 98 13.97 6.12 -5.42
N LEU A 99 13.65 6.95 -4.45
CA LEU A 99 13.75 6.67 -3.02
C LEU A 99 12.36 6.61 -2.41
N PHE A 100 12.14 5.61 -1.56
CA PHE A 100 11.00 5.52 -0.67
C PHE A 100 11.38 6.04 0.70
N ILE A 101 10.61 7.00 1.22
CA ILE A 101 10.76 7.52 2.57
C ILE A 101 9.52 7.14 3.37
N ARG A 102 9.73 6.68 4.60
CA ARG A 102 8.65 6.19 5.46
C ARG A 102 8.87 6.47 6.93
N LEU A 103 7.84 6.96 7.63
CA LEU A 103 7.88 7.15 9.08
C LEU A 103 8.13 5.83 9.83
N THR A 104 8.96 5.91 10.86
CA THR A 104 9.42 4.81 11.69
C THR A 104 8.63 4.76 12.99
N ARG A 105 8.27 3.54 13.40
CA ARG A 105 7.44 3.23 14.57
C ARG A 105 8.13 3.50 15.90
N LEU A 106 8.08 4.73 16.40
CA LEU A 106 8.34 4.98 17.82
C LEU A 106 7.07 5.40 18.59
N THR A 107 6.11 6.07 17.94
CA THR A 107 4.91 6.61 18.64
C THR A 107 3.62 6.65 17.81
N SER A 108 3.66 6.32 16.52
CA SER A 108 2.49 6.36 15.63
C SER A 108 1.92 4.96 15.34
N PRO A 109 0.59 4.83 15.18
CA PRO A 109 -0.03 3.60 14.68
C PRO A 109 0.55 3.23 13.29
N PRO A 110 0.49 1.95 12.89
CA PRO A 110 0.89 1.56 11.54
C PRO A 110 0.08 2.31 10.50
N LEU A 111 0.64 2.47 9.31
CA LEU A 111 -0.12 3.00 8.19
C LEU A 111 -1.19 1.98 7.82
N PHE A 112 -2.45 2.40 7.87
CA PHE A 112 -3.59 1.59 7.50
C PHE A 112 -4.05 1.96 6.10
N ILE A 113 -4.19 0.95 5.25
CA ILE A 113 -4.88 1.05 3.98
C ILE A 113 -6.06 0.10 4.04
N THR A 114 -7.25 0.61 3.81
CA THR A 114 -8.50 -0.15 3.79
C THR A 114 -8.90 -0.45 2.36
N ILE A 115 -8.99 -1.74 2.03
CA ILE A 115 -9.31 -2.22 0.68
C ILE A 115 -10.52 -3.15 0.74
N PRO A 116 -11.74 -2.67 0.43
CA PRO A 116 -12.87 -3.55 0.21
C PRO A 116 -12.65 -4.42 -1.03
N VAL A 117 -12.91 -5.71 -0.89
CA VAL A 117 -12.76 -6.69 -1.96
C VAL A 117 -14.14 -6.95 -2.56
N LEU A 118 -14.31 -6.51 -3.81
CA LEU A 118 -15.54 -6.61 -4.57
C LEU A 118 -15.42 -7.63 -5.69
N GLY A 119 -16.55 -8.16 -6.13
CA GLY A 119 -16.59 -9.12 -7.22
C GLY A 119 -17.78 -10.06 -7.12
N ASN A 120 -18.05 -10.77 -8.21
CA ASN A 120 -19.20 -11.68 -8.30
C ASN A 120 -19.10 -12.83 -7.28
N VAL A 121 -20.22 -13.53 -7.03
CA VAL A 121 -20.18 -14.81 -6.30
C VAL A 121 -19.22 -15.76 -7.02
N ASP A 122 -18.48 -16.54 -6.24
CA ASP A 122 -17.51 -17.54 -6.70
C ASP A 122 -16.32 -16.99 -7.51
N SER A 123 -16.08 -15.67 -7.49
CA SER A 123 -14.90 -15.07 -8.15
C SER A 123 -13.57 -15.31 -7.41
N GLY A 124 -13.59 -15.99 -6.26
CA GLY A 124 -12.38 -16.30 -5.49
C GLY A 124 -11.91 -15.21 -4.53
N LYS A 125 -12.76 -14.22 -4.18
CA LYS A 125 -12.41 -13.13 -3.24
C LYS A 125 -11.81 -13.62 -1.92
N SER A 126 -12.55 -14.46 -1.19
CA SER A 126 -12.13 -14.99 0.11
C SER A 126 -10.91 -15.90 -0.02
N THR A 127 -10.84 -16.69 -1.09
CA THR A 127 -9.65 -17.50 -1.40
C THR A 127 -8.42 -16.62 -1.59
N LEU A 128 -8.51 -15.55 -2.37
CA LEU A 128 -7.42 -14.60 -2.60
C LEU A 128 -6.98 -13.94 -1.29
N ILE A 129 -7.91 -13.44 -0.47
CA ILE A 129 -7.61 -12.84 0.83
C ILE A 129 -6.88 -13.85 1.73
N SER A 130 -7.36 -15.09 1.80
CA SER A 130 -6.74 -16.13 2.62
C SER A 130 -5.32 -16.48 2.17
N VAL A 131 -5.09 -16.62 0.86
CA VAL A 131 -3.75 -16.87 0.32
C VAL A 131 -2.81 -15.71 0.63
N LEU A 132 -3.27 -14.47 0.45
CA LEU A 132 -2.47 -13.28 0.76
C LEU A 132 -2.15 -13.17 2.26
N CYS A 133 -3.11 -13.42 3.14
CA CYS A 133 -2.91 -13.31 4.59
C CYS A 133 -2.12 -14.48 5.18
N THR A 134 -2.24 -15.70 4.65
CA THR A 134 -1.62 -16.90 5.24
C THR A 134 -0.36 -17.36 4.53
N GLY A 135 -0.15 -16.95 3.27
CA GLY A 135 0.95 -17.42 2.43
C GLY A 135 0.80 -18.87 1.98
N LYS A 136 -0.33 -19.52 2.31
CA LYS A 136 -0.63 -20.91 1.95
C LYS A 136 -1.54 -20.91 0.73
N LEU A 137 -1.13 -21.61 -0.32
CA LEU A 137 -1.95 -21.78 -1.53
C LEU A 137 -3.24 -22.56 -1.22
N ASP A 138 -4.28 -22.28 -2.01
CA ASP A 138 -5.52 -23.06 -1.96
C ASP A 138 -5.31 -24.42 -2.62
N ASP A 139 -5.97 -25.45 -2.08
CA ASP A 139 -5.89 -26.83 -2.56
C ASP A 139 -6.96 -27.15 -3.61
N GLY A 140 -7.73 -26.14 -4.04
CA GLY A 140 -8.89 -26.29 -4.92
C GLY A 140 -10.11 -26.94 -4.24
N ARG A 141 -9.99 -27.30 -2.95
CA ARG A 141 -11.06 -27.84 -2.11
C ARG A 141 -11.54 -26.83 -1.07
N ARG A 142 -11.28 -25.54 -1.34
CA ARG A 142 -11.65 -24.39 -0.49
C ARG A 142 -10.88 -24.34 0.83
N GLY A 143 -9.77 -25.06 0.95
CA GLY A 143 -8.95 -25.10 2.17
C GLY A 143 -8.42 -23.72 2.59
N ALA A 144 -8.22 -22.80 1.65
CA ALA A 144 -7.88 -21.41 1.97
C ALA A 144 -9.10 -20.65 2.54
N MET A 145 -10.27 -20.73 1.91
CA MET A 145 -11.47 -20.00 2.37
C MET A 145 -11.89 -20.40 3.80
N VAL A 146 -11.80 -21.70 4.14
CA VAL A 146 -12.13 -22.21 5.48
C VAL A 146 -11.29 -21.54 6.59
N LYS A 147 -10.02 -21.19 6.32
CA LYS A 147 -9.13 -20.56 7.32
C LYS A 147 -9.56 -19.17 7.74
N ILE A 148 -10.35 -18.48 6.92
CA ILE A 148 -10.82 -17.12 7.18
C ILE A 148 -12.34 -17.04 7.39
N ALA A 149 -13.03 -18.18 7.30
CA ALA A 149 -14.48 -18.27 7.52
C ALA A 149 -14.80 -17.97 8.98
N ARG A 150 -15.84 -17.16 9.21
CA ARG A 150 -16.23 -16.73 10.56
C ARG A 150 -17.29 -17.63 11.18
N TYR A 151 -18.13 -18.24 10.35
CA TYR A 151 -19.27 -19.02 10.79
C TYR A 151 -19.27 -20.43 10.18
N LEU A 152 -19.82 -21.39 10.92
CA LEU A 152 -19.93 -22.78 10.47
C LEU A 152 -20.68 -22.92 9.14
N HIS A 153 -21.74 -22.14 8.93
CA HIS A 153 -22.48 -22.19 7.67
C HIS A 153 -21.67 -21.66 6.48
N GLU A 154 -20.66 -20.80 6.68
CA GLU A 154 -19.73 -20.38 5.62
C GLU A 154 -18.78 -21.52 5.27
N VAL A 155 -18.28 -22.25 6.27
CA VAL A 155 -17.45 -23.45 6.08
C VAL A 155 -18.22 -24.53 5.31
N VAL A 156 -19.47 -24.80 5.72
CA VAL A 156 -20.30 -25.85 5.12
C VAL A 156 -20.75 -25.48 3.70
N SER A 157 -21.21 -24.25 3.48
CA SER A 157 -21.69 -23.82 2.16
C SER A 157 -20.56 -23.45 1.19
N GLY A 158 -19.39 -23.09 1.71
CA GLY A 158 -18.31 -22.45 0.97
C GLY A 158 -18.66 -21.05 0.46
N ARG A 159 -19.61 -20.36 1.11
CA ARG A 159 -20.05 -19.00 0.74
C ARG A 159 -19.89 -18.04 1.91
N THR A 160 -19.34 -16.86 1.64
CA THR A 160 -19.26 -15.75 2.59
C THR A 160 -20.63 -15.15 2.80
N SER A 161 -21.03 -14.99 4.06
CA SER A 161 -22.35 -14.53 4.48
C SER A 161 -22.31 -13.23 5.29
N SER A 162 -21.12 -12.81 5.69
CA SER A 162 -20.88 -11.70 6.61
C SER A 162 -19.78 -10.77 6.10
N ILE A 163 -19.70 -9.57 6.67
CA ILE A 163 -18.55 -8.69 6.47
C ILE A 163 -17.47 -9.11 7.46
N SER A 164 -16.30 -9.48 6.95
CA SER A 164 -15.10 -9.73 7.76
C SER A 164 -13.96 -8.80 7.34
N SER A 165 -13.05 -8.52 8.27
CA SER A 165 -11.81 -7.80 7.99
C SER A 165 -10.61 -8.69 8.25
N HIS A 166 -9.64 -8.63 7.36
CA HIS A 166 -8.41 -9.42 7.44
C HIS A 166 -7.21 -8.51 7.27
N HIS A 167 -6.28 -8.56 8.22
CA HIS A 167 -5.08 -7.74 8.21
C HIS A 167 -3.92 -8.45 7.51
N LEU A 168 -3.28 -7.75 6.59
CA LEU A 168 -2.02 -8.12 5.98
C LEU A 168 -0.95 -7.11 6.38
N GLY A 169 -0.04 -7.54 7.24
CA GLY A 169 1.01 -6.73 7.84
C GLY A 169 2.32 -6.76 7.04
N PHE A 170 2.99 -5.61 6.95
CA PHE A 170 4.31 -5.47 6.32
C PHE A 170 5.30 -4.79 7.27
N ASP A 171 6.54 -5.29 7.32
CA ASP A 171 7.63 -4.65 8.05
C ASP A 171 8.22 -3.43 7.30
N ARG A 172 9.30 -2.85 7.83
CA ARG A 172 10.02 -1.71 7.24
C ARG A 172 10.61 -2.04 5.87
N ASP A 173 10.95 -3.31 5.63
CA ASP A 173 11.54 -3.77 4.39
C ASP A 173 10.49 -4.14 3.33
N GLY A 174 9.20 -4.12 3.71
CA GLY A 174 8.09 -4.54 2.86
C GLY A 174 7.87 -6.05 2.83
N LYS A 175 8.45 -6.80 3.78
CA LYS A 175 8.18 -8.24 3.91
C LYS A 175 6.90 -8.46 4.69
N VAL A 176 6.15 -9.48 4.29
CA VAL A 176 4.90 -9.86 4.95
C VAL A 176 5.20 -10.42 6.35
N ILE A 177 4.55 -9.85 7.35
CA ILE A 177 4.67 -10.24 8.76
C ILE A 177 3.85 -11.49 9.06
N ASN A 178 2.65 -11.60 8.47
CA ASN A 178 1.72 -12.70 8.74
C ASN A 178 2.36 -14.09 8.58
N TYR A 179 3.26 -14.26 7.62
CA TYR A 179 3.88 -15.55 7.30
C TYR A 179 4.88 -16.02 8.37
N LYS A 180 5.23 -15.14 9.32
CA LYS A 180 6.09 -15.43 10.47
C LYS A 180 5.28 -15.59 11.76
N ILE A 181 3.97 -15.37 11.72
CA ILE A 181 3.07 -15.50 12.87
C ILE A 181 2.48 -16.92 12.85
N ALA A 182 2.28 -17.48 14.05
CA ALA A 182 1.66 -18.79 14.19
C ALA A 182 0.18 -18.77 13.76
N ASP A 183 -0.31 -19.91 13.29
CA ASP A 183 -1.72 -20.11 12.97
C ASP A 183 -2.47 -20.58 14.25
N PRO A 184 -3.64 -20.02 14.58
CA PRO A 184 -4.40 -18.99 13.86
C PRO A 184 -3.80 -17.59 13.99
N LEU A 185 -3.93 -16.79 12.93
CA LEU A 185 -3.41 -15.42 12.89
C LEU A 185 -4.01 -14.55 14.00
N ASN A 186 -3.14 -13.87 14.75
CA ASN A 186 -3.53 -12.91 15.78
C ASN A 186 -3.43 -11.46 15.24
N GLU A 187 -4.57 -10.77 15.15
CA GLU A 187 -4.65 -9.38 14.66
C GLU A 187 -3.81 -8.40 15.49
N ALA A 188 -3.75 -8.57 16.82
CA ALA A 188 -2.95 -7.71 17.69
C ALA A 188 -1.45 -7.91 17.44
N GLU A 189 -1.01 -9.14 17.16
CA GLU A 189 0.38 -9.43 16.84
C GLU A 189 0.77 -8.87 15.47
N ILE A 190 -0.10 -9.03 14.47
CA ILE A 190 0.05 -8.38 13.16
C ILE A 190 0.16 -6.87 13.36
N PHE A 191 -0.72 -6.28 14.17
CA PHE A 191 -0.69 -4.86 14.49
C PHE A 191 0.65 -4.47 15.11
N LEU A 192 1.07 -5.11 16.20
CA LEU A 192 2.28 -4.72 16.95
C LEU A 192 3.58 -4.94 16.18
N LYS A 193 3.61 -5.82 15.18
CA LYS A 193 4.83 -6.11 14.40
C LYS A 193 4.91 -5.40 13.03
N SER A 194 3.82 -4.83 12.52
CA SER A 194 3.77 -4.32 11.14
C SER A 194 3.96 -2.81 11.02
N ASN A 195 4.82 -2.31 10.16
CA ASN A 195 4.89 -0.89 9.81
C ASN A 195 3.72 -0.44 8.92
N LYS A 196 3.23 -1.31 8.01
CA LYS A 196 2.03 -1.10 7.17
C LYS A 196 1.03 -2.19 7.45
N ILE A 197 -0.26 -1.87 7.41
CA ILE A 197 -1.33 -2.86 7.41
C ILE A 197 -2.26 -2.54 6.26
N ILE A 198 -2.41 -3.52 5.36
CA ILE A 198 -3.50 -3.54 4.40
C ILE A 198 -4.64 -4.33 5.05
N THR A 199 -5.80 -3.70 5.18
CA THR A 199 -7.01 -4.32 5.72
C THR A 199 -7.94 -4.65 4.57
N PHE A 200 -8.07 -5.94 4.27
CA PHE A 200 -9.06 -6.42 3.32
C PHE A 200 -10.41 -6.49 3.99
N ILE A 201 -11.44 -5.90 3.39
CA ILE A 201 -12.83 -6.09 3.82
C ILE A 201 -13.45 -7.09 2.85
N ASP A 202 -13.69 -8.32 3.33
CA ASP A 202 -14.40 -9.33 2.55
C ASP A 202 -15.89 -9.03 2.61
N LEU A 203 -16.46 -8.69 1.45
CA LEU A 203 -17.88 -8.39 1.31
C LEU A 203 -18.57 -9.57 0.63
N ALA A 204 -19.70 -9.99 1.22
CA ALA A 204 -20.53 -11.04 0.66
C ALA A 204 -20.95 -10.67 -0.78
N GLY A 205 -20.61 -11.52 -1.75
CA GLY A 205 -20.80 -11.23 -3.18
C GLY A 205 -22.22 -11.42 -3.73
N HIS A 206 -23.21 -11.72 -2.89
CA HIS A 206 -24.57 -12.06 -3.32
C HIS A 206 -25.49 -10.83 -3.30
N GLU A 207 -26.35 -10.69 -4.32
CA GLU A 207 -27.31 -9.57 -4.54
C GLU A 207 -28.09 -9.11 -3.28
N ARG A 208 -28.42 -10.02 -2.36
CA ARG A 208 -29.16 -9.69 -1.13
C ARG A 208 -28.35 -8.85 -0.13
N TYR A 209 -27.04 -8.78 -0.28
CA TYR A 209 -26.13 -8.10 0.62
C TYR A 209 -25.63 -6.76 0.07
N LEU A 210 -26.16 -6.25 -1.04
CA LEU A 210 -25.72 -4.98 -1.65
C LEU A 210 -25.79 -3.79 -0.66
N LYS A 211 -26.84 -3.70 0.17
CA LYS A 211 -26.93 -2.68 1.24
C LYS A 211 -25.81 -2.83 2.28
N THR A 212 -25.44 -4.08 2.59
CA THR A 212 -24.37 -4.44 3.50
C THR A 212 -23.01 -4.12 2.87
N THR A 213 -22.82 -4.37 1.58
CA THR A 213 -21.65 -3.95 0.78
C THR A 213 -21.50 -2.44 0.79
N ILE A 214 -22.56 -1.69 0.50
CA ILE A 214 -22.54 -0.21 0.54
C ILE A 214 -22.15 0.27 1.94
N ARG A 215 -22.77 -0.28 3.00
CA ARG A 215 -22.41 0.07 4.38
C ARG A 215 -20.96 -0.30 4.70
N GLY A 216 -20.48 -1.46 4.27
CA GLY A 216 -19.09 -1.90 4.48
C GLY A 216 -18.09 -0.98 3.80
N VAL A 217 -18.35 -0.59 2.55
CA VAL A 217 -17.55 0.38 1.80
C VAL A 217 -17.63 1.77 2.45
N THR A 218 -18.80 2.29 2.81
CA THR A 218 -18.92 3.66 3.36
C THR A 218 -18.52 3.78 4.83
N SER A 219 -18.53 2.69 5.61
CA SER A 219 -18.28 2.73 7.06
C SER A 219 -16.83 2.88 7.48
N ARG A 220 -15.86 2.67 6.57
CA ARG A 220 -14.43 2.63 6.89
C ARG A 220 -13.56 3.49 5.97
N THR A 221 -14.14 4.45 5.23
CA THR A 221 -13.43 5.37 4.31
C THR A 221 -12.34 4.65 3.49
N PRO A 222 -12.72 3.88 2.47
CA PRO A 222 -11.83 2.98 1.76
C PRO A 222 -10.86 3.76 0.89
N ASP A 223 -9.59 3.39 0.94
CA ASP A 223 -8.54 4.04 0.16
C ASP A 223 -8.53 3.54 -1.29
N TYR A 224 -8.79 2.24 -1.47
CA TYR A 224 -8.83 1.55 -2.77
C TYR A 224 -9.90 0.48 -2.75
N ILE A 225 -10.32 0.04 -3.92
CA ILE A 225 -11.20 -1.12 -4.10
C ILE A 225 -10.44 -2.18 -4.89
N LEU A 226 -10.51 -3.43 -4.44
CA LEU A 226 -9.99 -4.57 -5.20
C LEU A 226 -11.14 -5.28 -5.90
N LEU A 227 -11.26 -5.14 -7.22
CA LEU A 227 -12.26 -5.85 -8.02
C LEU A 227 -11.72 -7.18 -8.54
N VAL A 228 -12.26 -8.29 -8.02
CA VAL A 228 -11.86 -9.65 -8.40
C VAL A 228 -12.82 -10.22 -9.46
N VAL A 229 -12.27 -10.51 -10.64
CA VAL A 229 -13.00 -11.06 -11.79
C VAL A 229 -12.47 -12.45 -12.13
N ALA A 230 -13.35 -13.44 -12.17
CA ALA A 230 -12.98 -14.80 -12.57
C ALA A 230 -12.73 -14.85 -14.08
N ALA A 231 -11.56 -15.34 -14.49
CA ALA A 231 -11.16 -15.36 -15.90
C ALA A 231 -12.11 -16.19 -16.79
N ASN A 232 -12.72 -17.23 -16.25
CA ASN A 232 -13.66 -18.12 -16.95
C ASN A 232 -15.09 -17.55 -17.05
N MET A 233 -15.44 -16.51 -16.28
CA MET A 233 -16.81 -15.95 -16.23
C MET A 233 -16.88 -14.50 -16.69
N GLY A 234 -15.78 -13.76 -16.64
CA GLY A 234 -15.74 -12.33 -16.91
C GLY A 234 -16.55 -11.50 -15.90
N LEU A 235 -16.86 -10.27 -16.27
CA LEU A 235 -17.57 -9.31 -15.40
C LEU A 235 -19.09 -9.50 -15.48
N LEU A 236 -19.63 -10.20 -14.50
CA LEU A 236 -21.07 -10.47 -14.36
C LEU A 236 -21.82 -9.30 -13.70
N LYS A 237 -23.16 -9.41 -13.64
CA LYS A 237 -24.09 -8.35 -13.18
C LYS A 237 -23.66 -7.70 -11.86
N MET A 238 -23.42 -8.50 -10.81
CA MET A 238 -22.97 -7.98 -9.51
C MET A 238 -21.60 -7.30 -9.58
N GLY A 239 -20.68 -7.82 -10.39
CA GLY A 239 -19.37 -7.18 -10.61
C GLY A 239 -19.51 -5.81 -11.27
N LYS A 240 -20.42 -5.66 -12.24
CA LYS A 240 -20.73 -4.38 -12.89
C LYS A 240 -21.37 -3.39 -11.90
N GLU A 241 -22.30 -3.84 -11.07
CA GLU A 241 -22.93 -3.01 -10.05
C GLU A 241 -21.90 -2.51 -9.02
N HIS A 242 -21.04 -3.40 -8.52
CA HIS A 242 -19.95 -3.04 -7.61
C HIS A 242 -19.00 -2.02 -8.23
N LEU A 243 -18.58 -2.21 -9.48
CA LEU A 243 -17.74 -1.26 -10.20
C LEU A 243 -18.44 0.10 -10.36
N GLY A 244 -19.74 0.10 -10.66
CA GLY A 244 -20.54 1.33 -10.74
C GLY A 244 -20.55 2.11 -9.43
N ILE A 245 -20.68 1.42 -8.29
CA ILE A 245 -20.60 2.03 -6.95
C ILE A 245 -19.22 2.64 -6.71
N SER A 246 -18.15 1.92 -7.03
CA SER A 246 -16.77 2.41 -6.88
C SER A 246 -16.53 3.71 -7.63
N ILE A 247 -16.97 3.77 -8.88
CA ILE A 247 -16.84 4.96 -9.74
C ILE A 247 -17.68 6.12 -9.18
N ALA A 248 -18.91 5.85 -8.76
CA ALA A 248 -19.79 6.86 -8.18
C ALA A 248 -19.22 7.48 -6.90
N LEU A 249 -18.55 6.67 -6.08
CA LEU A 249 -17.87 7.11 -4.86
C LEU A 249 -16.49 7.72 -5.12
N LYS A 250 -16.01 7.74 -6.37
CA LYS A 250 -14.68 8.21 -6.77
C LYS A 250 -13.53 7.53 -6.01
N ILE A 251 -13.70 6.26 -5.69
CA ILE A 251 -12.66 5.45 -5.03
C ILE A 251 -11.85 4.76 -6.14
N PRO A 252 -10.50 4.82 -6.10
CA PRO A 252 -9.66 4.09 -7.06
C PRO A 252 -9.92 2.58 -7.03
N VAL A 253 -10.02 1.95 -8.21
CA VAL A 253 -10.25 0.51 -8.43
C VAL A 253 -9.04 -0.11 -9.10
#